data_AF-A0ABD7HE63-F1
#
_entry.id   AF-A0ABD7HE63-F1
#
_cell.length_a   1.000
_cell.length_b   1.000
_cell.length_c   1.000
_cell.angle_alpha   90.00
_cell.angle_beta   90.00
_cell.angle_gamma   90.00
#
_symmetry.space_group_name_H-M   'P 1'
#
loop_
_entity.id
_entity.type
_entity.pdbx_description
1 polymer ?
#
loop_
_entity_poly.entity_id
_entity_poly.type
_entity_poly.pdbx_seq_one_letter_code
_entity_poly.pdbx_strand_id
1 'polypeptide(L)'
;MDVALGVAVTDRVARLALVDSAAPGTVIDQFVLDVAEHPVEVLTETVVGTDRSLAGENHRLVATRLCWPDQAKADELQHALQDSGVHDVAVISEAQAATALVGAAHAGSAVLLVGDETATLSVVGDPDAPPTMVAVAPVAGADATSTVDTLMARLGDQALAPGDVFLVGRSAEHTTVLADQLRAASTMRVQTPDDPTFALARGAAMAAGAATMAHPALVADATTSLPRAEAGQSGSEGEQLAYSQASDYELLPVDEYEEHDEYGAAADRSAPLSRRSLLIGNAVVAFAVIGFASLAVAVAVTIRPTAASKPVEGHQNAQPGKFMPLLPTQQQAPVPPPPPDDPTAGFQGGTIPAVQNVVPRPGTSPG
;
A
#
# COMPACT_ATOMS: atom_id res chain seq x y z
N MET A 1 -11.13 16.73 -8.63
CA MET A 1 -11.47 15.31 -8.93
C MET A 1 -11.56 14.53 -7.64
N ASP A 2 -12.27 13.40 -7.64
CA ASP A 2 -12.44 12.56 -6.47
C ASP A 2 -11.31 11.52 -6.40
N VAL A 3 -10.65 11.46 -5.24
CA VAL A 3 -9.44 10.66 -5.03
C VAL A 3 -9.66 9.74 -3.85
N ALA A 4 -9.22 8.48 -3.96
CA ALA A 4 -9.16 7.55 -2.85
C ALA A 4 -7.71 7.35 -2.41
N LEU A 5 -7.49 7.30 -1.10
CA LEU A 5 -6.19 7.04 -0.50
C LEU A 5 -6.15 5.65 0.12
N GLY A 6 -5.15 4.87 -0.24
CA GLY A 6 -4.84 3.62 0.44
C GLY A 6 -3.51 3.73 1.18
N VAL A 7 -3.51 3.27 2.42
CA VAL A 7 -2.32 3.26 3.29
C VAL A 7 -2.04 1.82 3.67
N ALA A 8 -0.87 1.29 3.31
CA ALA A 8 -0.41 -0.02 3.72
C ALA A 8 0.84 0.11 4.59
N VAL A 9 0.79 -0.39 5.82
CA VAL A 9 1.92 -0.34 6.76
C VAL A 9 2.53 -1.72 6.89
N THR A 10 3.82 -1.80 6.61
CA THR A 10 4.59 -3.04 6.68
C THR A 10 5.91 -2.77 7.42
N ASP A 11 6.07 -3.43 8.57
CA ASP A 11 7.12 -3.19 9.56
C ASP A 11 7.19 -1.73 10.03
N ARG A 12 8.17 -0.98 9.51
CA ARG A 12 8.43 0.43 9.81
C ARG A 12 8.25 1.32 8.59
N VAL A 13 7.71 0.77 7.50
CA VAL A 13 7.51 1.50 6.25
C VAL A 13 6.03 1.56 5.95
N ALA A 14 5.49 2.76 5.89
CA ALA A 14 4.16 3.01 5.37
C ALA A 14 4.23 3.39 3.89
N ARG A 15 3.36 2.79 3.10
CA ARG A 15 3.22 3.05 1.67
C ARG A 15 1.83 3.60 1.44
N LEU A 16 1.76 4.77 0.82
CA LEU A 16 0.54 5.45 0.50
C LEU A 16 0.38 5.48 -1.02
N ALA A 17 -0.84 5.27 -1.49
CA ALA A 17 -1.18 5.38 -2.91
C ALA A 17 -2.48 6.15 -3.08
N LEU A 18 -2.44 7.18 -3.92
CA LEU A 18 -3.60 7.95 -4.35
C LEU A 18 -4.06 7.41 -5.69
N VAL A 19 -5.34 7.05 -5.80
CA VAL A 19 -5.96 6.57 -7.02
C VAL A 19 -7.18 7.40 -7.37
N ASP A 20 -7.46 7.53 -8.67
CA ASP A 20 -8.68 8.19 -9.14
C ASP A 20 -9.89 7.34 -8.74
N SER A 21 -10.83 7.91 -8.01
CA SER A 21 -12.03 7.18 -7.58
C SER A 21 -12.95 6.82 -8.75
N ALA A 22 -12.92 7.58 -9.85
CA ALA A 22 -13.71 7.29 -11.05
C ALA A 22 -13.05 6.23 -11.94
N ALA A 23 -11.73 6.06 -11.82
CA ALA A 23 -10.95 5.09 -12.55
C ALA A 23 -9.96 4.41 -11.58
N PRO A 24 -10.42 3.49 -10.70
CA PRO A 24 -9.64 2.97 -9.58
C PRO A 24 -8.30 2.34 -9.97
N GLY A 25 -8.13 1.88 -11.22
CA GLY A 25 -6.85 1.42 -11.75
C GLY A 25 -5.80 2.52 -12.04
N THR A 26 -6.20 3.79 -12.02
CA THR A 26 -5.34 4.93 -12.35
C THR A 26 -4.69 5.48 -11.09
N VAL A 27 -3.38 5.30 -10.99
CA VAL A 27 -2.57 5.87 -9.90
C VAL A 27 -2.30 7.35 -10.20
N ILE A 28 -2.59 8.20 -9.24
CA ILE A 28 -2.27 9.63 -9.28
C ILE A 28 -0.89 9.86 -8.66
N ASP A 29 -0.66 9.35 -7.46
CA ASP A 29 0.61 9.52 -6.73
C ASP A 29 0.87 8.37 -5.75
N GLN A 30 2.13 8.20 -5.36
CA GLN A 30 2.59 7.15 -4.43
C GLN A 30 3.71 7.66 -3.53
N PHE A 31 3.60 7.40 -2.23
CA PHE A 31 4.55 7.88 -1.23
C PHE A 31 5.04 6.77 -0.31
N VAL A 32 6.32 6.84 0.06
CA VAL A 32 6.92 5.98 1.08
C VAL A 32 7.28 6.82 2.28
N LEU A 33 6.92 6.35 3.47
CA LEU A 33 7.14 7.03 4.74
C LEU A 33 7.77 6.07 5.73
N ASP A 34 8.83 6.53 6.41
CA ASP A 34 9.38 5.84 7.57
C ASP A 34 8.54 6.19 8.80
N VAL A 35 8.01 5.17 9.45
CA VAL A 35 7.11 5.27 10.61
C VAL A 35 7.73 4.60 11.85
N ALA A 36 9.06 4.52 11.91
CA ALA A 36 9.77 3.92 13.04
C ALA A 36 9.45 4.56 14.41
N GLU A 37 9.24 5.87 14.44
CA GLU A 37 8.92 6.65 15.63
C GLU A 37 7.53 7.26 15.50
N HIS A 38 6.67 7.07 16.52
CA HIS A 38 5.30 7.62 16.58
C HIS A 38 4.48 7.37 15.29
N PRO A 39 4.33 6.11 14.85
CA PRO A 39 3.78 5.80 13.53
C PRO A 39 2.38 6.39 13.28
N VAL A 40 1.54 6.41 14.31
CA VAL A 40 0.17 6.94 14.23
C VAL A 40 0.17 8.45 14.04
N GLU A 41 1.02 9.19 14.75
CA GLU A 41 1.12 10.65 14.65
C GLU A 41 1.62 11.07 13.26
N VAL A 42 2.71 10.46 12.80
CA VAL A 42 3.32 10.78 11.50
C VAL A 42 2.34 10.47 10.36
N LEU A 43 1.62 9.34 10.42
CA LEU A 43 0.61 8.99 9.43
C LEU A 43 -0.58 9.94 9.46
N THR A 44 -1.05 10.31 10.66
CA THR A 44 -2.15 11.28 10.81
C THR A 44 -1.79 12.62 10.20
N GLU A 45 -0.61 13.17 10.52
CA GLU A 45 -0.13 14.43 9.94
C GLU A 45 0.00 14.35 8.43
N THR A 46 0.54 13.24 7.91
CA THR A 46 0.74 13.04 6.46
C THR A 46 -0.58 12.97 5.71
N VAL A 47 -1.55 12.19 6.20
CA VAL A 47 -2.86 12.03 5.54
C VAL A 47 -3.66 13.33 5.62
N VAL A 48 -3.69 14.00 6.77
CA VAL A 48 -4.37 15.30 6.93
C VAL A 48 -3.71 16.38 6.05
N GLY A 49 -2.38 16.38 5.96
CA GLY A 49 -1.63 17.24 5.06
C GLY A 49 -1.99 16.98 3.59
N THR A 50 -2.12 15.71 3.21
CA THR A 50 -2.52 15.29 1.87
C THR A 50 -3.94 15.74 1.54
N ASP A 51 -4.91 15.52 2.44
CA ASP A 51 -6.30 15.97 2.28
C ASP A 51 -6.39 17.49 2.08
N ARG A 52 -5.66 18.27 2.90
CA ARG A 52 -5.58 19.72 2.75
C ARG A 52 -4.94 20.15 1.42
N SER A 53 -3.89 19.46 1.00
CA SER A 53 -3.22 19.74 -0.28
C SER A 53 -4.16 19.49 -1.46
N LEU A 54 -4.86 18.35 -1.45
CA LEU A 54 -5.87 18.02 -2.45
C LEU A 54 -6.98 19.08 -2.49
N ALA A 55 -7.50 19.50 -1.33
CA ALA A 55 -8.51 20.54 -1.24
C ALA A 55 -8.02 21.88 -1.82
N GLY A 56 -6.76 22.25 -1.57
CA GLY A 56 -6.12 23.44 -2.13
C GLY A 56 -6.02 23.41 -3.67
N GLU A 57 -6.01 22.22 -4.27
CA GLU A 57 -5.96 22.00 -5.71
C GLU A 57 -7.34 21.71 -6.34
N ASN A 58 -8.43 21.82 -5.59
CA ASN A 58 -9.81 21.44 -5.99
C ASN A 58 -9.98 19.94 -6.28
N HIS A 59 -9.16 19.11 -5.62
CA HIS A 59 -9.36 17.68 -5.49
C HIS A 59 -10.01 17.36 -4.14
N ARG A 60 -10.72 16.23 -4.05
CA ARG A 60 -11.39 15.80 -2.83
C ARG A 60 -10.96 14.39 -2.49
N LEU A 61 -10.46 14.19 -1.27
CA LEU A 61 -10.26 12.86 -0.73
C LEU A 61 -11.62 12.29 -0.33
N VAL A 62 -12.12 11.31 -1.08
CA VAL A 62 -13.46 10.75 -0.86
C VAL A 62 -13.46 9.56 0.08
N ALA A 63 -12.32 8.87 0.21
CA ALA A 63 -12.19 7.69 1.04
C ALA A 63 -10.72 7.42 1.41
N THR A 64 -10.53 6.90 2.62
CA THR A 64 -9.24 6.40 3.10
C THR A 64 -9.40 4.95 3.56
N ARG A 65 -8.53 4.05 3.05
CA ARG A 65 -8.50 2.64 3.46
C ARG A 65 -7.15 2.30 4.06
N LEU A 66 -7.17 1.84 5.30
CA LEU A 66 -5.99 1.51 6.09
C LEU A 66 -5.78 0.00 6.10
N CYS A 67 -4.59 -0.44 5.74
CA CYS A 67 -4.17 -1.84 5.72
C CYS A 67 -2.94 -1.97 6.63
N TRP A 68 -3.14 -2.45 7.86
CA TRP A 68 -2.08 -2.61 8.84
C TRP A 68 -2.28 -3.92 9.62
N PRO A 69 -1.28 -4.81 9.67
CA PRO A 69 -1.33 -6.03 10.47
C PRO A 69 -1.62 -5.84 11.97
N ASP A 70 -1.27 -4.68 12.54
CA ASP A 70 -1.48 -4.36 13.95
C ASP A 70 -2.83 -3.65 14.13
N GLN A 71 -3.87 -4.42 14.46
CA GLN A 71 -5.24 -3.92 14.56
C GLN A 71 -5.38 -2.80 15.60
N ALA A 72 -4.66 -2.88 16.73
CA ALA A 72 -4.76 -1.86 17.77
C ALA A 72 -4.25 -0.49 17.27
N LYS A 73 -3.14 -0.48 16.52
CA LYS A 73 -2.63 0.74 15.89
C LYS A 73 -3.47 1.20 14.71
N ALA A 74 -4.04 0.26 13.95
CA ALA A 74 -4.95 0.58 12.84
C ALA A 74 -6.19 1.32 13.35
N ASP A 75 -6.79 0.83 14.44
CA ASP A 75 -7.95 1.44 15.08
C ASP A 75 -7.56 2.80 15.68
N GLU A 76 -6.40 2.91 16.36
CA GLU A 76 -5.90 4.20 16.88
C GLU A 76 -5.73 5.25 15.77
N LEU A 77 -5.13 4.86 14.64
CA LEU A 77 -4.98 5.73 13.47
C LEU A 77 -6.32 6.11 12.85
N GLN A 78 -7.27 5.16 12.76
CA GLN A 78 -8.60 5.45 12.25
C GLN A 78 -9.29 6.54 13.08
N HIS A 79 -9.27 6.42 14.41
CA HIS A 79 -9.85 7.43 15.30
C HIS A 79 -9.13 8.79 15.16
N ALA A 80 -7.79 8.79 15.16
CA ALA A 80 -7.00 10.01 15.01
C ALA A 80 -7.31 10.76 13.69
N LEU A 81 -7.50 10.04 12.58
CA LEU A 81 -7.87 10.61 11.29
C LEU A 81 -9.29 11.17 11.30
N GLN A 82 -10.25 10.46 11.90
CA GLN A 82 -11.64 10.91 12.03
C GLN A 82 -11.74 12.16 12.90
N ASP A 83 -11.04 12.20 14.03
CA ASP A 83 -10.98 13.36 14.92
C ASP A 83 -10.32 14.58 14.26
N SER A 84 -9.41 14.33 13.31
CA SER A 84 -8.76 15.37 12.50
C SER A 84 -9.61 15.86 11.32
N GLY A 85 -10.78 15.28 11.09
CA GLY A 85 -11.73 15.70 10.05
C GLY A 85 -11.63 14.94 8.72
N VAL A 86 -10.81 13.88 8.63
CA VAL A 86 -10.74 13.04 7.42
C VAL A 86 -11.99 12.15 7.36
N HIS A 87 -12.71 12.21 6.23
CA HIS A 87 -13.96 11.48 6.04
C HIS A 87 -13.74 10.10 5.41
N ASP A 88 -14.70 9.19 5.65
CA ASP A 88 -14.72 7.81 5.12
C ASP A 88 -13.40 7.06 5.31
N VAL A 89 -12.99 6.90 6.57
CA VAL A 89 -11.81 6.11 6.97
C VAL A 89 -12.26 4.73 7.42
N ALA A 90 -11.76 3.67 6.77
CA ALA A 90 -12.02 2.29 7.14
C ALA A 90 -10.75 1.45 7.17
N VAL A 91 -10.65 0.54 8.13
CA VAL A 91 -9.59 -0.48 8.22
C VAL A 91 -10.00 -1.70 7.41
N ILE A 92 -9.10 -2.23 6.60
CA ILE A 92 -9.31 -3.42 5.77
C ILE A 92 -8.18 -4.43 5.96
N SER A 93 -8.46 -5.70 5.68
CA SER A 93 -7.44 -6.75 5.73
C SER A 93 -6.50 -6.71 4.51
N GLU A 94 -5.28 -7.25 4.65
CA GLU A 94 -4.34 -7.36 3.54
C GLU A 94 -4.91 -8.22 2.39
N ALA A 95 -5.66 -9.28 2.70
CA ALA A 95 -6.33 -10.11 1.70
C ALA A 95 -7.40 -9.32 0.91
N GLN A 96 -8.14 -8.43 1.59
CA GLN A 96 -9.11 -7.56 0.93
C GLN A 96 -8.42 -6.53 0.04
N ALA A 97 -7.32 -5.92 0.50
CA ALA A 97 -6.51 -5.03 -0.33
C ALA A 97 -5.96 -5.76 -1.57
N ALA A 98 -5.39 -6.95 -1.39
CA ALA A 98 -4.80 -7.74 -2.47
C ALA A 98 -5.85 -8.18 -3.51
N THR A 99 -7.05 -8.58 -3.08
CA THR A 99 -8.15 -8.94 -3.99
C THR A 99 -8.75 -7.72 -4.70
N ALA A 100 -8.87 -6.58 -4.01
CA ALA A 100 -9.32 -5.32 -4.61
C ALA A 100 -8.36 -4.81 -5.69
N LEU A 101 -7.04 -5.01 -5.53
CA LEU A 101 -6.04 -4.67 -6.55
C LEU A 101 -6.26 -5.43 -7.86
N VAL A 102 -6.64 -6.71 -7.77
CA VAL A 102 -6.92 -7.58 -8.92
C VAL A 102 -8.25 -7.19 -9.57
N GLY A 103 -9.22 -6.81 -8.74
CA GLY A 103 -10.48 -6.22 -9.15
C GLY A 103 -11.50 -7.21 -9.71
N ALA A 104 -12.74 -6.75 -9.86
CA ALA A 104 -13.87 -7.57 -10.28
C ALA A 104 -13.75 -8.14 -11.70
N ALA A 105 -12.93 -7.53 -12.57
CA ALA A 105 -12.68 -8.03 -13.92
C ALA A 105 -12.03 -9.43 -13.95
N HIS A 106 -11.41 -9.83 -12.84
CA HIS A 106 -10.75 -11.12 -12.67
C HIS A 106 -11.47 -11.98 -11.61
N ALA A 107 -12.79 -11.81 -11.45
CA ALA A 107 -13.61 -12.62 -10.57
C ALA A 107 -13.37 -14.12 -10.79
N GLY A 108 -13.19 -14.87 -9.71
CA GLY A 108 -12.85 -16.30 -9.74
C GLY A 108 -11.36 -16.60 -9.88
N SER A 109 -10.49 -15.59 -10.01
CA SER A 109 -9.03 -15.79 -9.98
C SER A 109 -8.54 -16.01 -8.54
N ALA A 110 -7.44 -16.76 -8.37
CA ALA A 110 -6.78 -16.87 -7.08
C ALA A 110 -5.82 -15.70 -6.85
N VAL A 111 -5.74 -15.23 -5.61
CA VAL A 111 -4.77 -14.26 -5.13
C VAL A 111 -3.95 -14.92 -4.03
N LEU A 112 -2.65 -15.02 -4.28
CA LEU A 112 -1.66 -15.48 -3.33
C LEU A 112 -0.92 -14.26 -2.78
N LEU A 113 -1.23 -13.90 -1.54
CA LEU A 113 -0.56 -12.84 -0.81
C LEU A 113 0.53 -13.45 0.07
N VAL A 114 1.78 -13.06 -0.15
CA VAL A 114 2.94 -13.51 0.64
C VAL A 114 3.40 -12.35 1.54
N GLY A 115 3.05 -12.43 2.82
CA GLY A 115 3.55 -11.55 3.87
C GLY A 115 4.84 -12.09 4.52
N ASP A 116 5.30 -11.44 5.58
CA ASP A 116 6.56 -11.83 6.26
C ASP A 116 6.37 -13.10 7.11
N GLU A 117 5.26 -13.16 7.85
CA GLU A 117 5.00 -14.27 8.77
C GLU A 117 4.05 -15.31 8.18
N THR A 118 3.19 -14.90 7.26
CA THR A 118 2.13 -15.74 6.69
C THR A 118 1.95 -15.50 5.21
N ALA A 119 1.58 -16.56 4.49
CA ALA A 119 1.10 -16.51 3.13
C ALA A 119 -0.37 -16.93 3.13
N THR A 120 -1.20 -16.16 2.44
CA THR A 120 -2.64 -16.35 2.36
C THR A 120 -3.03 -16.56 0.90
N LEU A 121 -3.88 -17.56 0.68
CA LEU A 121 -4.45 -17.88 -0.61
C LEU A 121 -5.96 -17.61 -0.52
N SER A 122 -6.44 -16.72 -1.37
CA SER A 122 -7.84 -16.32 -1.45
C SER A 122 -8.34 -16.35 -2.89
N VAL A 123 -9.65 -16.37 -3.10
CA VAL A 123 -10.26 -16.23 -4.42
C VAL A 123 -10.94 -14.87 -4.52
N VAL A 124 -10.76 -14.19 -5.65
CA VAL A 124 -11.45 -12.92 -5.94
C VAL A 124 -12.94 -13.22 -6.07
N GLY A 125 -13.71 -12.67 -5.13
CA GLY A 125 -15.16 -12.78 -5.10
C GLY A 125 -15.83 -11.47 -5.51
N ASP A 126 -17.00 -11.25 -4.94
CA ASP A 126 -17.69 -9.96 -5.00
C ASP A 126 -16.82 -8.89 -4.30
N PRO A 127 -16.60 -7.70 -4.91
CA PRO A 127 -15.79 -6.64 -4.31
C PRO A 127 -16.37 -6.08 -3.00
N ASP A 128 -17.67 -6.24 -2.74
CA ASP A 128 -18.33 -5.80 -1.51
C ASP A 128 -18.38 -6.89 -0.42
N ALA A 129 -17.99 -8.12 -0.77
CA ALA A 129 -17.91 -9.22 0.19
C ALA A 129 -16.46 -9.42 0.67
N PRO A 130 -16.26 -9.89 1.91
CA PRO A 130 -14.96 -10.36 2.34
C PRO A 130 -14.42 -11.44 1.40
N PRO A 131 -13.12 -11.44 1.10
CA PRO A 131 -12.54 -12.42 0.19
C PRO A 131 -12.71 -13.85 0.73
N THR A 132 -12.99 -14.80 -0.17
CA THR A 132 -13.09 -16.21 0.23
C THR A 132 -11.69 -16.78 0.42
N MET A 133 -11.32 -16.98 1.69
CA MET A 133 -10.02 -17.53 2.06
C MET A 133 -10.00 -19.04 1.83
N VAL A 134 -9.08 -19.50 0.99
CA VAL A 134 -8.90 -20.93 0.67
C VAL A 134 -7.94 -21.58 1.66
N ALA A 135 -6.81 -20.91 1.93
CA ALA A 135 -5.78 -21.45 2.79
C ALA A 135 -4.88 -20.34 3.36
N VAL A 136 -4.34 -20.60 4.54
CA VAL A 136 -3.28 -19.81 5.16
C VAL A 136 -2.16 -20.77 5.58
N ALA A 137 -0.92 -20.33 5.43
CA ALA A 137 0.24 -21.07 5.90
C ALA A 137 1.32 -20.10 6.43
N PRO A 138 2.02 -20.47 7.51
CA PRO A 138 3.13 -19.67 8.00
C PRO A 138 4.30 -19.68 7.01
N VAL A 139 4.96 -18.53 6.87
CA VAL A 139 6.20 -18.33 6.10
C VAL A 139 7.40 -18.35 7.05
N ALA A 140 7.22 -17.89 8.30
CA ALA A 140 8.28 -17.86 9.30
C ALA A 140 8.79 -19.28 9.62
N GLY A 141 10.06 -19.54 9.32
CA GLY A 141 10.75 -20.80 9.61
C GLY A 141 10.67 -21.87 8.50
N ALA A 142 10.00 -21.59 7.38
CA ALA A 142 9.98 -22.44 6.18
C ALA A 142 10.57 -21.68 4.98
N ASP A 143 11.03 -22.40 3.96
CA ASP A 143 11.34 -21.78 2.66
C ASP A 143 10.02 -21.26 2.07
N ALA A 144 9.93 -19.95 1.79
CA ALA A 144 8.73 -19.32 1.24
C ALA A 144 8.22 -20.06 0.00
N THR A 145 9.13 -20.63 -0.79
CA THR A 145 8.83 -21.47 -1.95
C THR A 145 7.99 -22.70 -1.56
N SER A 146 8.40 -23.42 -0.52
CA SER A 146 7.69 -24.63 -0.05
C SER A 146 6.31 -24.32 0.53
N THR A 147 6.17 -23.17 1.20
CA THR A 147 4.89 -22.68 1.69
C THR A 147 3.96 -22.36 0.52
N VAL A 148 4.49 -21.68 -0.50
CA VAL A 148 3.76 -21.36 -1.73
C VAL A 148 3.33 -22.62 -2.48
N ASP A 149 4.21 -23.61 -2.63
CA ASP A 149 3.87 -24.90 -3.25
C ASP A 149 2.74 -25.62 -2.50
N THR A 150 2.78 -25.59 -1.17
CA THR A 150 1.74 -26.18 -0.31
C THR A 150 0.39 -25.47 -0.53
N LEU A 151 0.39 -24.14 -0.64
CA LEU A 151 -0.82 -23.37 -0.91
C LEU A 151 -1.35 -23.64 -2.33
N MET A 152 -0.46 -23.74 -3.32
CA MET A 152 -0.83 -24.07 -4.70
C MET A 152 -1.41 -25.48 -4.85
N ALA A 153 -0.88 -26.46 -4.11
CA ALA A 153 -1.47 -27.80 -4.04
C ALA A 153 -2.91 -27.75 -3.51
N ARG A 154 -3.14 -26.98 -2.43
CA ARG A 154 -4.49 -26.75 -1.89
C ARG A 154 -5.43 -26.04 -2.87
N LEU A 155 -4.90 -25.16 -3.73
CA LEU A 155 -5.68 -24.53 -4.79
C LEU A 155 -6.12 -25.55 -5.84
N GLY A 156 -5.23 -26.46 -6.23
CA GLY A 156 -5.53 -27.52 -7.19
C GLY A 156 -6.58 -28.53 -6.72
N ASP A 157 -6.69 -28.72 -5.40
CA ASP A 157 -7.71 -29.59 -4.79
C ASP A 157 -9.12 -28.95 -4.76
N GLN A 158 -9.26 -27.66 -5.11
CA GLN A 158 -10.56 -26.98 -5.15
C GLN A 158 -11.38 -27.39 -6.38
N ALA A 159 -12.71 -27.51 -6.20
CA ALA A 159 -13.62 -27.93 -7.27
C ALA A 159 -13.73 -26.91 -8.43
N LEU A 160 -13.45 -25.63 -8.17
CA LEU A 160 -13.16 -24.62 -9.18
C LEU A 160 -11.69 -24.22 -9.05
N ALA A 161 -10.80 -24.90 -9.78
CA ALA A 161 -9.41 -24.47 -9.88
C ALA A 161 -9.34 -23.22 -10.78
N PRO A 162 -8.90 -22.05 -10.27
CA PRO A 162 -8.75 -20.86 -11.08
C PRO A 162 -7.73 -21.09 -12.21
N GLY A 163 -7.98 -20.53 -13.40
CA GLY A 163 -6.99 -20.57 -14.48
C GLY A 163 -5.79 -19.64 -14.25
N ASP A 164 -6.00 -18.60 -13.45
CA ASP A 164 -5.07 -17.49 -13.24
C ASP A 164 -4.81 -17.29 -11.73
N VAL A 165 -3.54 -17.02 -11.39
CA VAL A 165 -3.10 -16.72 -10.02
C VAL A 165 -2.36 -15.40 -10.00
N PHE A 166 -2.79 -14.49 -9.13
CA PHE A 166 -2.14 -13.22 -8.87
C PHE A 166 -1.26 -13.33 -7.64
N LEU A 167 0.05 -13.14 -7.82
CA LEU A 167 1.00 -13.11 -6.72
C LEU A 167 1.22 -11.67 -6.26
N VAL A 168 0.89 -11.41 -5.00
CA VAL A 168 1.16 -10.13 -4.32
C VAL A 168 2.15 -10.39 -3.20
N GLY A 169 3.30 -9.74 -3.22
CA GLY A 169 4.30 -9.82 -2.15
C GLY A 169 4.74 -8.44 -1.68
N ARG A 170 5.43 -8.40 -0.54
CA ARG A 170 5.88 -7.14 0.09
C ARG A 170 7.11 -6.50 -0.57
N SER A 171 7.93 -7.29 -1.25
CA SER A 171 9.15 -6.84 -1.95
C SER A 171 9.11 -7.25 -3.41
N ALA A 172 9.52 -6.35 -4.30
CA ALA A 172 9.61 -6.63 -5.73
C ALA A 172 10.55 -7.80 -6.05
N GLU A 173 11.69 -7.86 -5.37
CA GLU A 173 12.69 -8.91 -5.60
C GLU A 173 12.15 -10.29 -5.19
N HIS A 174 11.52 -10.38 -4.01
CA HIS A 174 10.97 -11.66 -3.53
C HIS A 174 9.77 -12.10 -4.38
N THR A 175 8.92 -11.15 -4.77
CA THR A 175 7.74 -11.42 -5.60
C THR A 175 8.13 -11.94 -6.98
N THR A 176 9.17 -11.37 -7.60
CA THR A 176 9.65 -11.82 -8.92
C THR A 176 10.23 -13.22 -8.88
N VAL A 177 11.08 -13.52 -7.88
CA VAL A 177 11.66 -14.87 -7.69
C VAL A 177 10.56 -15.92 -7.49
N LEU A 178 9.60 -15.66 -6.60
CA LEU A 178 8.47 -16.57 -6.34
C LEU A 178 7.58 -16.72 -7.58
N ALA A 179 7.32 -15.64 -8.33
CA ALA A 179 6.53 -15.71 -9.54
C ALA A 179 7.19 -16.58 -10.63
N ASP A 180 8.49 -16.45 -10.83
CA ASP A 180 9.21 -17.24 -11.84
C ASP A 180 9.27 -18.73 -11.47
N GLN A 181 9.44 -19.04 -10.18
CA GLN A 181 9.33 -20.41 -9.67
C GLN A 181 7.94 -20.99 -9.89
N LEU A 182 6.90 -20.23 -9.54
CA LEU A 182 5.50 -20.64 -9.76
C LEU A 182 5.20 -20.88 -11.23
N ARG A 183 5.70 -20.03 -12.14
CA ARG A 183 5.54 -20.20 -13.60
C ARG A 183 6.24 -21.46 -14.11
N ALA A 184 7.35 -21.85 -13.51
CA ALA A 184 8.08 -23.06 -13.88
C ALA A 184 7.40 -24.34 -13.35
N ALA A 185 6.77 -24.26 -12.17
CA ALA A 185 6.18 -25.41 -11.48
C ALA A 185 4.68 -25.62 -11.80
N SER A 186 3.95 -24.57 -12.17
CA SER A 186 2.50 -24.59 -12.41
C SER A 186 2.13 -24.45 -13.88
N THR A 187 0.96 -24.98 -14.24
CA THR A 187 0.34 -24.76 -15.56
C THR A 187 -0.59 -23.54 -15.59
N MET A 188 -0.85 -22.92 -14.43
CA MET A 188 -1.67 -21.71 -14.31
C MET A 188 -0.89 -20.46 -14.77
N ARG A 189 -1.62 -19.42 -15.23
CA ARG A 189 -0.99 -18.15 -15.57
C ARG A 189 -0.73 -17.34 -14.30
N VAL A 190 0.55 -17.12 -14.00
CA VAL A 190 0.97 -16.33 -12.84
C VAL A 190 1.17 -14.87 -13.23
N GLN A 191 0.32 -14.01 -12.68
CA GLN A 191 0.37 -12.56 -12.89
C GLN A 191 0.91 -11.87 -11.64
N THR A 192 1.70 -10.82 -11.86
CA THR A 192 2.28 -9.98 -10.81
C THR A 192 1.89 -8.53 -11.06
N PRO A 193 1.59 -7.74 -10.01
CA PRO A 193 1.34 -6.31 -10.16
C PRO A 193 2.53 -5.59 -10.81
N ASP A 194 2.25 -4.53 -11.59
CA ASP A 194 3.29 -3.73 -12.27
C ASP A 194 4.29 -3.13 -11.29
N ASP A 195 3.79 -2.64 -10.15
CA ASP A 195 4.63 -2.30 -9.01
C ASP A 195 4.19 -3.09 -7.77
N PRO A 196 4.88 -4.19 -7.43
CA PRO A 196 4.55 -5.03 -6.28
C PRO A 196 4.73 -4.28 -4.96
N THR A 197 5.60 -3.26 -4.95
CA THR A 197 5.96 -2.50 -3.75
C THR A 197 4.76 -1.75 -3.19
N PHE A 198 3.94 -1.13 -4.05
CA PHE A 198 2.74 -0.39 -3.68
C PHE A 198 1.45 -1.18 -3.90
N ALA A 199 1.54 -2.48 -4.20
CA ALA A 199 0.40 -3.31 -4.54
C ALA A 199 -0.69 -3.28 -3.46
N LEU A 200 -0.33 -3.45 -2.19
CA LEU A 200 -1.29 -3.40 -1.08
C LEU A 200 -1.87 -2.00 -0.86
N ALA A 201 -1.06 -0.95 -0.91
CA ALA A 201 -1.54 0.42 -0.75
C ALA A 201 -2.52 0.79 -1.87
N ARG A 202 -2.21 0.44 -3.12
CA ARG A 202 -3.11 0.64 -4.25
C ARG A 202 -4.38 -0.18 -4.13
N GLY A 203 -4.26 -1.45 -3.79
CA GLY A 203 -5.40 -2.32 -3.57
C GLY A 203 -6.34 -1.79 -2.49
N ALA A 204 -5.77 -1.25 -1.41
CA ALA A 204 -6.54 -0.57 -0.38
C ALA A 204 -7.28 0.65 -0.93
N ALA A 205 -6.61 1.49 -1.72
CA ALA A 205 -7.25 2.64 -2.35
C ALA A 205 -8.38 2.22 -3.31
N MET A 206 -8.18 1.14 -4.09
CA MET A 206 -9.18 0.60 -5.01
C MET A 206 -10.40 0.00 -4.30
N ALA A 207 -10.19 -0.57 -3.10
CA ALA A 207 -11.28 -1.10 -2.27
C ALA A 207 -12.27 0.01 -1.84
N ALA A 208 -11.86 1.28 -1.83
CA ALA A 208 -12.78 2.39 -1.60
C ALA A 208 -13.76 2.60 -2.76
N GLY A 209 -13.27 2.56 -4.00
CA GLY A 209 -14.10 2.81 -5.19
C GLY A 209 -15.21 1.77 -5.38
N ALA A 210 -14.98 0.53 -4.94
CA ALA A 210 -16.02 -0.51 -4.90
C ALA A 210 -17.21 -0.09 -4.01
N ALA A 211 -16.94 0.39 -2.79
CA ALA A 211 -17.97 0.80 -1.85
C ALA A 211 -18.75 2.07 -2.30
N THR A 212 -18.08 3.01 -2.99
CA THR A 212 -18.71 4.28 -3.41
C THR A 212 -19.62 4.12 -4.63
N MET A 213 -19.36 3.15 -5.51
CA MET A 213 -20.21 2.87 -6.69
C MET A 213 -21.60 2.30 -6.34
N ALA A 214 -21.80 1.87 -5.09
CA ALA A 214 -23.06 1.31 -4.59
C ALA A 214 -23.93 2.32 -3.82
N HIS A 215 -23.45 3.54 -3.55
CA HIS A 215 -24.30 4.62 -3.06
C HIS A 215 -24.76 5.45 -4.24
N PRO A 216 -25.93 5.17 -4.86
CA PRO A 216 -26.56 6.23 -5.65
C PRO A 216 -26.72 7.38 -4.67
N ALA A 217 -26.22 8.55 -5.04
CA ALA A 217 -26.57 9.78 -4.36
C ALA A 217 -28.09 9.84 -4.36
N LEU A 218 -28.70 9.44 -3.24
CA LEU A 218 -30.06 9.79 -2.91
C LEU A 218 -30.00 11.29 -2.69
N VAL A 219 -30.05 12.03 -3.80
CA VAL A 219 -30.65 13.35 -3.83
C VAL A 219 -32.03 13.16 -3.23
N ALA A 220 -32.12 13.38 -1.93
CA ALA A 220 -33.36 13.60 -1.23
C ALA A 220 -33.93 14.90 -1.79
N ASP A 221 -34.56 14.81 -2.96
CA ASP A 221 -35.37 15.90 -3.47
C ASP A 221 -36.59 16.01 -2.58
N ALA A 222 -36.76 17.22 -2.08
CA ALA A 222 -37.72 17.56 -1.06
C ALA A 222 -39.13 17.65 -1.66
N THR A 223 -40.12 17.47 -0.80
CA THR A 223 -41.51 17.95 -0.97
C THR A 223 -42.37 17.28 -2.04
N THR A 224 -43.01 16.17 -1.67
CA THR A 224 -44.43 15.97 -1.99
C THR A 224 -45.10 15.22 -0.84
N SER A 225 -45.85 15.98 -0.05
CA SER A 225 -46.82 15.49 0.91
C SER A 225 -48.13 15.11 0.23
N LEU A 226 -48.94 14.31 0.95
CA LEU A 226 -50.36 13.94 0.78
C LEU A 226 -50.61 12.49 0.28
N PRO A 227 -51.73 11.84 0.70
CA PRO A 227 -51.92 11.35 2.06
C PRO A 227 -52.32 9.85 2.08
N ARG A 228 -52.25 9.25 3.26
CA ARG A 228 -52.75 7.89 3.54
C ARG A 228 -54.28 7.84 3.46
N ALA A 229 -54.81 6.89 2.70
CA ALA A 229 -56.21 6.45 2.75
C ALA A 229 -56.27 4.92 2.87
N GLU A 230 -56.91 4.46 3.94
CA GLU A 230 -57.29 3.06 4.16
C GLU A 230 -58.57 2.70 3.39
N ALA A 231 -58.74 1.38 3.18
CA ALA A 231 -59.97 0.60 3.07
C ALA A 231 -60.21 -0.12 1.72
N GLY A 232 -60.41 -1.44 1.80
CA GLY A 232 -61.01 -2.25 0.73
C GLY A 232 -60.65 -3.73 0.76
N GLN A 233 -61.36 -4.52 1.57
CA GLN A 233 -61.27 -5.98 1.70
C GLN A 233 -61.77 -6.75 0.46
N SER A 234 -61.18 -7.93 0.22
CA SER A 234 -61.77 -9.23 -0.24
C SER A 234 -60.60 -10.09 -0.76
N GLY A 235 -60.33 -11.34 -0.40
CA GLY A 235 -61.04 -12.38 0.33
C GLY A 235 -60.79 -13.72 -0.41
N SER A 236 -60.04 -14.65 0.18
CA SER A 236 -60.28 -16.11 0.10
C SER A 236 -59.20 -16.89 0.86
N GLU A 237 -59.69 -17.64 1.84
CA GLU A 237 -59.01 -18.46 2.82
C GLU A 237 -58.43 -19.76 2.24
N GLY A 238 -57.49 -20.37 2.99
CA GLY A 238 -57.25 -21.82 2.89
C GLY A 238 -55.86 -22.29 3.32
N GLU A 239 -55.52 -22.22 4.60
CA GLU A 239 -55.07 -23.41 5.35
C GLU A 239 -55.09 -23.12 6.86
N GLN A 240 -55.66 -24.07 7.58
CA GLN A 240 -56.18 -24.00 8.93
C GLN A 240 -55.18 -24.55 9.95
N LEU A 241 -55.07 -23.86 11.10
CA LEU A 241 -54.88 -24.40 12.48
C LEU A 241 -53.43 -24.80 12.87
N ALA A 242 -52.91 -24.57 14.07
CA ALA A 242 -53.40 -23.96 15.31
C ALA A 242 -52.22 -23.79 16.29
N TYR A 243 -52.20 -22.72 17.09
CA TYR A 243 -52.11 -22.77 18.57
C TYR A 243 -52.25 -21.35 19.12
N SER A 244 -53.45 -21.04 19.59
CA SER A 244 -53.72 -19.88 20.42
C SER A 244 -53.57 -20.28 21.89
N GLN A 245 -52.91 -19.47 22.70
CA GLN A 245 -53.39 -19.24 24.06
C GLN A 245 -53.10 -17.81 24.48
N ALA A 246 -54.20 -17.11 24.76
CA ALA A 246 -54.31 -15.71 25.16
C ALA A 246 -54.45 -15.61 26.68
N SER A 247 -54.05 -14.45 27.22
CA SER A 247 -54.54 -13.79 28.43
C SER A 247 -53.48 -12.76 28.86
N ASP A 248 -53.73 -11.56 29.36
CA ASP A 248 -54.85 -10.63 29.42
C ASP A 248 -54.21 -9.32 29.94
N TYR A 249 -54.85 -8.18 29.69
CA TYR A 249 -54.37 -6.85 30.09
C TYR A 249 -54.53 -6.61 31.60
N GLU A 250 -53.50 -6.09 32.28
CA GLU A 250 -53.65 -5.44 33.59
C GLU A 250 -52.76 -4.19 33.71
N LEU A 251 -53.28 -3.21 34.45
CA LEU A 251 -53.11 -1.77 34.37
C LEU A 251 -52.31 -1.21 35.57
N LEU A 252 -51.50 -0.16 35.31
CA LEU A 252 -51.03 0.94 36.22
C LEU A 252 -49.84 0.69 37.19
N PRO A 253 -49.15 1.75 37.73
CA PRO A 253 -49.32 3.21 37.54
C PRO A 253 -48.04 4.01 37.19
N VAL A 254 -48.28 5.28 36.83
CA VAL A 254 -47.36 6.42 36.72
C VAL A 254 -47.11 7.03 38.10
N ASP A 255 -45.87 7.47 38.39
CA ASP A 255 -45.53 8.41 39.47
C ASP A 255 -44.58 9.52 38.93
N GLU A 256 -45.17 10.68 38.62
CA GLU A 256 -45.01 11.99 39.30
C GLU A 256 -43.58 12.50 39.69
N TYR A 257 -43.13 13.54 38.97
CA TYR A 257 -42.27 14.73 39.24
C TYR A 257 -41.20 14.79 40.35
N GLU A 258 -40.08 15.49 40.05
CA GLU A 258 -39.61 16.68 40.79
C GLU A 258 -38.75 17.57 39.85
N GLU A 259 -39.22 18.80 39.68
CA GLU A 259 -38.64 19.94 38.98
C GLU A 259 -37.89 20.80 40.00
N HIS A 260 -36.66 21.27 39.69
CA HIS A 260 -36.04 22.48 40.24
C HIS A 260 -34.97 23.00 39.27
N ASP A 261 -35.33 24.00 38.46
CA ASP A 261 -34.80 25.38 38.39
C ASP A 261 -33.29 25.57 38.71
N GLU A 262 -32.49 26.49 38.17
CA GLU A 262 -32.55 27.56 37.17
C GLU A 262 -31.12 28.21 37.22
N TYR A 263 -30.54 28.52 36.05
CA TYR A 263 -29.43 29.45 35.71
C TYR A 263 -28.21 29.69 36.64
N GLY A 264 -27.00 29.56 36.05
CA GLY A 264 -25.77 30.19 36.56
C GLY A 264 -24.55 30.08 35.62
N ALA A 265 -24.04 31.21 35.14
CA ALA A 265 -22.95 31.33 34.16
C ALA A 265 -21.53 31.23 34.75
N ALA A 266 -20.58 30.87 33.87
CA ALA A 266 -19.12 31.11 33.87
C ALA A 266 -18.21 30.37 34.88
N ALA A 267 -17.22 29.61 34.35
CA ALA A 267 -15.79 29.76 34.69
C ALA A 267 -14.88 28.76 33.92
N ASP A 268 -13.93 29.36 33.22
CA ASP A 268 -12.67 28.83 32.69
C ASP A 268 -11.92 27.92 33.70
N ARG A 269 -11.40 26.78 33.24
CA ARG A 269 -10.50 25.89 34.01
C ARG A 269 -9.29 25.51 33.16
N SER A 270 -8.43 26.48 32.91
CA SER A 270 -7.02 26.22 32.62
C SER A 270 -6.27 25.91 33.92
N ALA A 271 -5.78 24.68 34.08
CA ALA A 271 -4.95 24.27 35.21
C ALA A 271 -3.50 24.80 35.05
N PRO A 272 -2.86 25.36 36.10
CA PRO A 272 -1.52 25.93 35.97
C PRO A 272 -0.43 24.84 36.00
N LEU A 273 0.36 24.74 34.92
CA LEU A 273 1.55 23.89 34.87
C LEU A 273 2.70 24.51 35.68
N SER A 274 3.31 23.70 36.56
CA SER A 274 4.36 24.09 37.51
C SER A 274 5.65 24.55 36.83
N ARG A 275 6.18 25.71 37.27
CA ARG A 275 7.38 26.41 36.73
C ARG A 275 8.69 25.60 36.71
N ARG A 276 8.70 24.35 37.20
CA ARG A 276 9.87 23.45 37.13
C ARG A 276 9.94 22.65 35.82
N SER A 277 8.83 22.49 35.10
CA SER A 277 8.77 21.85 33.78
C SER A 277 9.40 22.72 32.68
N LEU A 278 9.31 24.05 32.80
CA LEU A 278 9.82 25.00 31.81
C LEU A 278 11.35 25.04 31.72
N LEU A 279 12.07 24.69 32.79
CA LEU A 279 13.54 24.70 32.79
C LEU A 279 14.15 23.41 32.23
N ILE A 280 13.43 22.28 32.26
CA ILE A 280 13.91 21.01 31.71
C ILE A 280 13.67 20.96 30.19
N GLY A 281 12.59 21.56 29.69
CA GLY A 281 12.33 21.64 28.24
C GLY A 281 13.39 22.42 27.47
N ASN A 282 13.91 23.52 28.02
CA ASN A 282 14.84 24.39 27.30
C ASN A 282 16.25 23.79 27.13
N ALA A 283 16.68 22.91 28.03
CA ALA A 283 17.99 22.25 27.94
C ALA A 283 18.03 21.16 26.85
N VAL A 284 16.92 20.43 26.68
CA VAL A 284 16.81 19.36 25.66
C VAL A 284 16.81 19.96 24.25
N VAL A 285 16.12 21.08 24.06
CA VAL A 285 16.10 21.80 22.78
C VAL A 285 17.50 22.31 22.39
N ALA A 286 18.28 22.82 23.35
CA ALA A 286 19.64 23.29 23.08
C ALA A 286 20.58 22.16 22.62
N PHE A 287 20.48 20.96 23.23
CA PHE A 287 21.27 19.80 22.81
C PHE A 287 20.86 19.27 21.43
N ALA A 288 19.56 19.26 21.11
CA ALA A 288 19.07 18.84 19.80
C ALA A 288 19.58 19.75 18.68
N VAL A 289 19.58 21.07 18.88
CA VAL A 289 20.07 22.04 17.89
C VAL A 289 21.56 21.87 17.61
N ILE A 290 22.37 21.64 18.65
CA ILE A 290 23.83 21.39 18.51
C ILE A 290 24.09 20.05 17.80
N GLY A 291 23.29 19.02 18.08
CA GLY A 291 23.34 17.72 17.41
C GLY A 291 23.00 17.82 15.91
N PHE A 292 21.92 18.52 15.56
CA PHE A 292 21.52 18.72 14.17
C PHE A 292 22.56 19.54 13.38
N ALA A 293 23.14 20.58 13.99
CA ALA A 293 24.18 21.38 13.36
C ALA A 293 25.45 20.57 13.06
N SER A 294 25.86 19.68 13.97
CA SER A 294 27.01 18.80 13.77
C SER A 294 26.74 17.70 12.74
N LEU A 295 25.52 17.17 12.70
CA LEU A 295 25.10 16.21 11.67
C LEU A 295 25.09 16.84 10.27
N ALA A 296 24.57 18.06 10.12
CA ALA A 296 24.55 18.77 8.84
C ALA A 296 25.95 19.00 8.27
N VAL A 297 26.93 19.34 9.13
CA VAL A 297 28.33 19.51 8.72
C VAL A 297 28.94 18.17 8.27
N ALA A 298 28.64 17.06 8.97
CA ALA A 298 29.13 15.74 8.59
C ALA A 298 28.61 15.28 7.22
N VAL A 299 27.33 15.55 6.93
CA VAL A 299 26.68 15.23 5.65
C VAL A 299 27.28 16.08 4.52
N ALA A 300 27.50 17.37 4.74
CA ALA A 300 28.10 18.25 3.74
C ALA A 300 29.52 17.84 3.34
N VAL A 301 30.30 17.27 4.28
CA VAL A 301 31.69 16.83 4.01
C VAL A 301 31.75 15.44 3.35
N THR A 302 30.75 14.59 3.55
CA THR A 302 30.78 13.20 3.05
C THR A 302 30.23 13.03 1.64
N ILE A 303 29.49 14.00 1.10
CA ILE A 303 28.98 13.94 -0.27
C ILE A 303 30.04 14.48 -1.25
N ARG A 304 30.77 13.58 -1.90
CA ARG A 304 31.53 13.91 -3.12
C ARG A 304 30.53 14.21 -4.25
N PRO A 305 30.62 15.36 -4.93
CA PRO A 305 29.74 15.65 -6.06
C PRO A 305 30.16 14.84 -7.30
N THR A 306 29.36 13.86 -7.69
CA THR A 306 29.53 13.06 -8.91
C THR A 306 28.76 13.65 -10.10
N ALA A 307 28.77 14.97 -10.26
CA ALA A 307 28.00 15.69 -11.28
C ALA A 307 28.70 15.80 -12.66
N ALA A 308 29.57 14.85 -13.04
CA ALA A 308 30.23 14.89 -14.34
C ALA A 308 30.48 13.49 -14.92
N SER A 309 29.42 12.81 -15.36
CA SER A 309 29.52 11.68 -16.30
C SER A 309 28.18 11.53 -17.02
N LYS A 310 27.94 12.36 -18.05
CA LYS A 310 26.84 12.15 -18.99
C LYS A 310 27.30 11.08 -20.01
N PRO A 311 26.56 9.98 -20.21
CA PRO A 311 26.90 9.01 -21.25
C PRO A 311 26.73 9.66 -22.63
N VAL A 312 27.72 9.51 -23.50
CA VAL A 312 27.62 9.95 -24.90
C VAL A 312 26.73 8.96 -25.64
N GLU A 313 25.51 9.39 -25.97
CA GLU A 313 24.64 8.68 -26.90
C GLU A 313 25.18 8.86 -28.34
N GLY A 314 25.60 7.76 -28.95
CA GLY A 314 26.01 7.75 -30.35
C GLY A 314 24.79 7.87 -31.25
N HIS A 315 24.52 9.07 -31.79
CA HIS A 315 23.51 9.25 -32.82
C HIS A 315 23.90 8.49 -34.09
N GLN A 316 23.26 7.35 -34.34
CA GLN A 316 23.25 6.74 -35.67
C GLN A 316 22.34 7.56 -36.58
N ASN A 317 22.96 8.37 -37.45
CA ASN A 317 22.29 9.12 -38.50
C ASN A 317 21.68 8.14 -39.53
N ALA A 318 20.49 7.62 -39.26
CA ALA A 318 19.69 6.88 -40.22
C ALA A 318 18.98 7.87 -41.16
N GLN A 319 19.73 8.41 -42.13
CA GLN A 319 19.16 9.15 -43.24
C GLN A 319 18.67 8.14 -44.30
N PRO A 320 17.38 8.12 -44.69
CA PRO A 320 16.87 7.13 -45.63
C PRO A 320 17.50 7.32 -47.02
N GLY A 321 18.24 6.31 -47.49
CA GLY A 321 18.81 6.28 -48.86
C GLY A 321 20.29 5.90 -48.99
N LYS A 322 21.00 5.60 -47.89
CA LYS A 322 22.41 5.17 -47.95
C LYS A 322 22.65 3.84 -47.23
N PHE A 323 21.93 2.81 -47.64
CA PHE A 323 22.28 1.43 -47.29
C PHE A 323 23.32 0.92 -48.27
N MET A 324 24.59 0.89 -47.87
CA MET A 324 25.55 -0.02 -48.46
C MET A 324 25.54 -1.30 -47.62
N PRO A 325 25.18 -2.47 -48.19
CA PRO A 325 25.33 -3.72 -47.48
C PRO A 325 26.82 -3.98 -47.26
N LEU A 326 27.20 -4.34 -46.03
CA LEU A 326 28.55 -4.75 -45.70
C LEU A 326 28.86 -6.03 -46.50
N LEU A 327 29.88 -5.99 -47.36
CA LEU A 327 30.36 -7.20 -48.04
C LEU A 327 30.90 -8.19 -46.98
N PRO A 328 30.56 -9.49 -47.09
CA PRO A 328 31.07 -10.50 -46.17
C PRO A 328 32.50 -10.88 -46.58
N THR A 329 33.47 -10.03 -46.26
CA THR A 329 34.90 -10.39 -46.24
C THR A 329 35.59 -9.59 -45.16
N GLN A 330 35.78 -10.21 -43.99
CA GLN A 330 37.11 -10.51 -43.46
C GLN A 330 36.89 -11.52 -42.33
N GLN A 331 36.92 -12.78 -42.72
CA GLN A 331 37.16 -13.91 -41.84
C GLN A 331 38.42 -13.57 -41.04
N GLN A 332 38.23 -13.27 -39.76
CA GLN A 332 39.27 -12.86 -38.84
C GLN A 332 40.25 -14.04 -38.71
N ALA A 333 41.36 -13.97 -39.44
CA ALA A 333 42.45 -14.93 -39.27
C ALA A 333 42.95 -14.83 -37.82
N PRO A 334 43.19 -15.96 -37.13
CA PRO A 334 43.67 -15.94 -35.75
C PRO A 334 44.98 -15.15 -35.66
N VAL A 335 44.95 -14.02 -34.94
CA VAL A 335 46.14 -13.22 -34.67
C VAL A 335 46.97 -13.96 -33.61
N PRO A 336 48.28 -14.19 -33.81
CA PRO A 336 49.12 -14.81 -32.80
C PRO A 336 49.21 -13.92 -31.54
N PRO A 337 49.32 -14.50 -30.34
CA PRO A 337 49.42 -13.72 -29.11
C PRO A 337 50.68 -12.84 -29.12
N PRO A 338 50.60 -11.60 -28.60
CA PRO A 338 51.73 -10.68 -28.59
C PRO A 338 52.87 -11.17 -27.68
N PRO A 339 54.14 -10.80 -27.96
CA PRO A 339 55.27 -11.12 -27.11
C PRO A 339 55.11 -10.54 -25.70
N PRO A 340 55.63 -11.22 -24.66
CA PRO A 340 55.49 -10.77 -23.26
C PRO A 340 56.16 -9.43 -22.95
N ASP A 341 57.04 -8.95 -23.83
CA ASP A 341 57.79 -7.70 -23.64
C ASP A 341 57.07 -6.45 -24.22
N ASP A 342 56.00 -6.60 -25.00
CA ASP A 342 55.23 -5.46 -25.52
C ASP A 342 53.73 -5.78 -25.72
N PRO A 343 52.92 -5.67 -24.64
CA PRO A 343 51.51 -6.07 -24.65
C PRO A 343 50.60 -5.12 -25.46
N THR A 344 51.14 -4.03 -26.02
CA THR A 344 50.36 -2.98 -26.71
C THR A 344 50.53 -2.97 -28.23
N ALA A 345 51.29 -3.90 -28.79
CA ALA A 345 51.47 -4.02 -30.24
C ALA A 345 50.15 -4.38 -30.95
N GLY A 346 49.45 -3.36 -31.47
CA GLY A 346 48.21 -3.51 -32.25
C GLY A 346 47.03 -2.63 -31.79
N PHE A 347 47.18 -1.87 -30.70
CA PHE A 347 46.11 -1.01 -30.20
C PHE A 347 46.12 0.37 -30.90
N GLN A 348 45.23 0.57 -31.88
CA GLN A 348 45.01 1.89 -32.49
C GLN A 348 43.93 2.66 -31.73
N GLY A 349 44.27 3.20 -30.55
CA GLY A 349 43.35 4.07 -29.82
C GLY A 349 43.82 4.45 -28.41
N GLY A 350 44.35 5.67 -28.28
CA GLY A 350 44.50 6.39 -26.99
C GLY A 350 45.64 5.93 -26.07
N THR A 351 46.52 6.86 -25.70
CA THR A 351 47.59 6.62 -24.72
C THR A 351 47.01 6.57 -23.30
N ILE A 352 47.10 5.42 -22.63
CA ILE A 352 46.86 5.32 -21.18
C ILE A 352 48.20 5.59 -20.47
N PRO A 353 48.28 6.52 -19.50
CA PRO A 353 49.51 6.74 -18.75
C PRO A 353 49.84 5.51 -17.89
N ALA A 354 51.12 5.13 -17.89
CA ALA A 354 51.64 3.97 -17.16
C ALA A 354 51.36 4.07 -15.66
N VAL A 355 50.74 3.04 -15.09
CA VAL A 355 50.55 2.91 -13.64
C VAL A 355 51.92 2.60 -13.03
N GLN A 356 52.52 3.56 -12.34
CA GLN A 356 53.73 3.32 -11.55
C GLN A 356 53.41 2.32 -10.43
N ASN A 357 54.12 1.20 -10.41
CA ASN A 357 54.07 0.13 -9.42
C ASN A 357 54.00 0.68 -7.98
N VAL A 358 52.85 0.54 -7.33
CA VAL A 358 52.73 0.59 -5.88
C VAL A 358 53.18 -0.77 -5.35
N VAL A 359 54.38 -0.81 -4.80
CA VAL A 359 54.93 -1.97 -4.07
C VAL A 359 54.10 -2.18 -2.79
N PRO A 360 53.56 -3.38 -2.53
CA PRO A 360 52.91 -3.67 -1.25
C PRO A 360 53.95 -3.77 -0.12
N ARG A 361 53.80 -2.97 0.94
CA ARG A 361 54.54 -3.14 2.20
C ARG A 361 54.15 -4.48 2.86
N PRO A 362 55.10 -5.33 3.26
CA PRO A 362 54.80 -6.50 4.11
C PRO A 362 54.34 -6.05 5.50
N GLY A 363 53.22 -6.61 5.97
CA GLY A 363 52.70 -6.41 7.31
C GLY A 363 53.61 -6.99 8.39
N THR A 364 53.80 -6.24 9.46
CA THR A 364 54.41 -6.69 10.72
C THR A 364 53.45 -7.60 11.48
N SER A 365 53.91 -8.81 11.82
CA SER A 365 53.23 -9.77 12.71
C SER A 365 53.12 -9.22 14.14
N PRO A 366 52.00 -9.42 14.86
CA PRO A 366 51.93 -9.09 16.27
C PRO A 366 52.72 -10.12 17.09
N GLY A 367 53.51 -9.62 18.03
CA GLY A 367 54.14 -10.38 19.12
C GLY A 367 53.77 -9.73 20.45
#